data_AF-A0A6M0KXX2-F1
#
_entry.id   AF-A0A6M0KXX2-F1
#
_cell.length_a   1.000
_cell.length_b   1.000
_cell.length_c   1.000
_cell.angle_alpha   90.00
_cell.angle_beta   90.00
_cell.angle_gamma   90.00
#
_symmetry.space_group_name_H-M   'P 1'
#
loop_
_entity.id
_entity.type
_entity.pdbx_description
1 polymer ?
#
loop_
_entity_poly.entity_id
_entity_poly.type
_entity_poly.pdbx_seq_one_letter_code
_entity_poly.pdbx_strand_id
1 'polypeptide(L)'
;MDIVYFDELDSTQTYLIEQIKSKKLSAPIALMAKRQTAGVGSRENSWEGGEGNLFFSFAVNLDDLPKDLPLNSVSIYFSYIMKEVLEKFSSNIWLKWPNDLYYFKHKIGGTITKKLDTVLLCGMGINLKKNSNGFEALNLNIEADFLLESYLKELENYPSWKQIFSKYALEFEITKRVSAHIQGEYKSLENAVLSQDGSLIINNKRVYSLR
;
A
#
# COMPACT_ATOMS: atom_id res chain seq x y z
N MET A 1 -16.31 -6.49 -5.31
CA MET A 1 -15.48 -7.33 -4.43
C MET A 1 -16.16 -7.33 -3.09
N ASP A 2 -16.43 -8.50 -2.51
CA ASP A 2 -17.08 -8.58 -1.20
C ASP A 2 -16.10 -8.12 -0.10
N ILE A 3 -16.65 -7.56 0.98
CA ILE A 3 -15.89 -7.05 2.12
C ILE A 3 -16.36 -7.76 3.39
N VAL A 4 -15.43 -8.38 4.12
CA VAL A 4 -15.69 -8.96 5.44
C VAL A 4 -15.21 -8.00 6.52
N TYR A 5 -16.11 -7.63 7.43
CA TYR A 5 -15.83 -6.69 8.51
C TYR A 5 -15.58 -7.40 9.84
N PHE A 6 -14.56 -6.94 10.56
CA PHE A 6 -14.20 -7.39 11.89
C PHE A 6 -14.09 -6.20 12.84
N ASP A 7 -14.51 -6.37 14.08
CA ASP A 7 -14.24 -5.36 15.12
C ASP A 7 -12.76 -5.34 15.49
N GLU A 8 -12.13 -6.51 15.62
CA GLU A 8 -10.71 -6.65 15.99
C GLU A 8 -10.08 -7.87 15.31
N LEU A 9 -8.83 -7.73 14.87
CA LEU A 9 -7.96 -8.83 14.42
C LEU A 9 -6.52 -8.56 14.89
N ASP A 10 -5.69 -9.60 15.00
CA ASP A 10 -4.25 -9.41 15.18
C ASP A 10 -3.64 -8.66 13.99
N SER A 11 -3.83 -9.19 12.79
CA SER A 11 -3.53 -8.49 11.54
C SER A 11 -4.47 -8.95 10.43
N THR A 12 -5.01 -7.99 9.68
CA THR A 12 -5.81 -8.25 8.47
C THR A 12 -5.02 -9.08 7.46
N GLN A 13 -3.72 -8.79 7.31
CA GLN A 13 -2.85 -9.48 6.36
C GLN A 13 -2.60 -10.92 6.77
N THR A 14 -2.23 -11.14 8.04
CA THR A 14 -1.97 -12.49 8.55
C THR A 14 -3.22 -13.35 8.47
N TYR A 15 -4.36 -12.80 8.91
CA TYR A 15 -5.63 -13.51 8.86
C TYR A 15 -6.01 -13.88 7.42
N LEU A 16 -5.94 -12.94 6.48
CA LEU A 16 -6.30 -13.22 5.08
C LEU A 16 -5.38 -14.29 4.46
N ILE A 17 -4.06 -14.22 4.72
CA ILE A 17 -3.10 -15.25 4.27
C ILE A 17 -3.52 -16.64 4.75
N GLU A 18 -3.92 -16.78 6.02
CA GLU A 18 -4.36 -18.05 6.60
C GLU A 18 -5.68 -18.55 6.01
N GLN A 19 -6.65 -17.64 5.79
CA GLN A 19 -7.93 -18.02 5.19
C GLN A 19 -7.78 -18.47 3.73
N ILE A 20 -6.91 -17.82 2.95
CA ILE A 20 -6.60 -18.22 1.57
C ILE A 20 -5.87 -19.57 1.56
N LYS A 21 -4.83 -19.74 2.41
CA LYS A 21 -4.09 -21.03 2.51
C LYS A 21 -4.98 -22.19 2.93
N SER A 22 -5.89 -21.95 3.86
CA SER A 22 -6.84 -22.96 4.35
C SER A 22 -8.04 -23.18 3.42
N LYS A 23 -8.11 -22.43 2.30
CA LYS A 23 -9.20 -22.47 1.31
C LYS A 23 -10.59 -22.14 1.90
N LYS A 24 -10.63 -21.46 3.04
CA LYS A 24 -11.87 -20.96 3.65
C LYS A 24 -12.39 -19.71 2.96
N LEU A 25 -11.48 -18.90 2.41
CA LEU A 25 -11.79 -17.76 1.55
C LEU A 25 -11.07 -17.93 0.21
N SER A 26 -11.57 -17.24 -0.81
CA SER A 26 -11.02 -17.23 -2.17
C SER A 26 -11.01 -15.79 -2.70
N ALA A 27 -10.02 -15.47 -3.54
CA ALA A 27 -10.02 -14.20 -4.28
C ALA A 27 -11.12 -14.18 -5.36
N PRO A 28 -11.70 -13.00 -5.71
CA PRO A 28 -11.45 -11.70 -5.11
C PRO A 28 -12.21 -11.49 -3.79
N ILE A 29 -11.51 -11.04 -2.74
CA ILE A 29 -12.10 -10.76 -1.42
C ILE A 29 -11.31 -9.66 -0.72
N ALA A 30 -12.01 -8.80 0.02
CA ALA A 30 -11.42 -7.85 0.95
C ALA A 30 -11.89 -8.15 2.38
N LEU A 31 -11.08 -7.74 3.35
CA LEU A 31 -11.50 -7.67 4.74
C LEU A 31 -10.92 -6.44 5.42
N MET A 32 -11.64 -5.98 6.44
CA MET A 32 -11.30 -4.80 7.21
C MET A 32 -11.44 -5.11 8.70
N ALA A 33 -10.55 -4.55 9.51
CA ALA A 33 -10.67 -4.57 10.97
C ALA A 33 -10.74 -3.14 11.50
N LYS A 34 -11.65 -2.84 12.43
CA LYS A 34 -11.68 -1.52 13.11
C LYS A 34 -10.43 -1.30 13.96
N ARG A 35 -9.86 -2.37 14.51
CA ARG A 35 -8.64 -2.36 15.32
C ARG A 35 -7.71 -3.52 14.96
N GLN A 36 -6.40 -3.26 14.97
CA GLN A 36 -5.36 -4.29 14.92
C GLN A 36 -4.55 -4.33 16.23
N THR A 37 -4.31 -5.52 16.76
CA THR A 37 -3.51 -5.75 17.99
C THR A 37 -2.06 -6.15 17.72
N ALA A 38 -1.76 -6.71 16.55
CA ALA A 38 -0.42 -7.14 16.14
C ALA A 38 -0.20 -6.89 14.63
N GLY A 39 -0.51 -5.66 14.20
CA GLY A 39 -0.45 -5.28 12.79
C GLY A 39 0.97 -5.40 12.21
N VAL A 40 1.07 -5.97 11.01
CA VAL A 40 2.35 -6.23 10.33
C VAL A 40 2.65 -5.12 9.34
N GLY A 41 3.81 -4.50 9.47
CA GLY A 41 4.42 -3.60 8.51
C GLY A 41 5.54 -4.27 7.72
N SER A 42 6.12 -3.51 6.78
CA SER A 42 7.22 -4.03 5.97
C SER A 42 8.48 -4.29 6.81
N ARG A 43 9.27 -5.33 6.49
CA ARG A 43 10.47 -5.75 7.27
C ARG A 43 10.18 -6.02 8.74
N GLU A 44 9.06 -6.70 9.02
CA GLU A 44 8.71 -7.12 10.40
C GLU A 44 8.50 -5.95 11.38
N ASN A 45 8.42 -4.71 10.89
CA ASN A 45 8.00 -3.58 11.70
C ASN A 45 6.55 -3.80 12.14
N SER A 46 6.19 -3.33 13.33
CA SER A 46 4.77 -3.27 13.71
C SER A 46 4.09 -2.10 13.00
N TRP A 47 2.81 -2.31 12.65
CA TRP A 47 1.92 -1.26 12.17
C TRP A 47 0.65 -1.27 13.02
N GLU A 48 0.74 -0.56 14.14
CA GLU A 48 -0.35 -0.42 15.11
C GLU A 48 -0.98 0.96 14.97
N GLY A 49 -2.25 1.08 15.32
CA GLY A 49 -2.93 2.37 15.43
C GLY A 49 -4.25 2.23 16.17
N GLY A 50 -4.82 3.38 16.56
CA GLY A 50 -6.09 3.43 17.29
C GLY A 50 -7.31 3.26 16.38
N GLU A 51 -8.48 3.16 17.01
CA GLU A 51 -9.78 3.15 16.34
C GLU A 51 -9.96 4.37 15.42
N GLY A 52 -10.63 4.15 14.29
CA GLY A 52 -10.86 5.18 13.27
C GLY A 52 -9.72 5.32 12.25
N ASN A 53 -8.68 4.49 12.33
CA ASN A 53 -7.72 4.29 11.24
C ASN A 53 -8.21 3.19 10.30
N LEU A 54 -7.72 3.21 9.06
CA LEU A 54 -8.08 2.21 8.06
C LEU A 54 -7.06 1.06 8.09
N PHE A 55 -7.52 -0.14 8.44
CA PHE A 55 -6.76 -1.38 8.36
C PHE A 55 -7.53 -2.40 7.53
N PHE A 56 -6.99 -2.76 6.37
CA PHE A 56 -7.63 -3.74 5.51
C PHE A 56 -6.60 -4.54 4.74
N SER A 57 -7.04 -5.72 4.29
CA SER A 57 -6.30 -6.54 3.34
C SER A 57 -7.25 -7.07 2.28
N PHE A 58 -6.76 -7.20 1.07
CA PHE A 58 -7.51 -7.82 -0.02
C PHE A 58 -6.66 -8.85 -0.75
N ALA A 59 -7.34 -9.77 -1.44
CA ALA A 59 -6.75 -10.77 -2.29
C ALA A 59 -7.39 -10.69 -3.68
N VAL A 60 -6.56 -10.73 -4.73
CA VAL A 60 -6.96 -10.74 -6.14
C VAL A 60 -6.22 -11.88 -6.86
N ASN A 61 -6.81 -12.41 -7.94
CA ASN A 61 -6.07 -13.35 -8.78
C ASN A 61 -5.06 -12.57 -9.63
N LEU A 62 -3.88 -13.16 -9.86
CA LEU A 62 -2.87 -12.55 -10.72
C LEU A 62 -3.37 -12.34 -12.15
N ASP A 63 -4.26 -13.21 -12.62
CA ASP A 63 -4.85 -13.13 -13.97
C ASP A 63 -5.85 -11.98 -14.11
N ASP A 64 -6.38 -11.45 -12.99
CA ASP A 64 -7.26 -10.28 -12.99
C ASP A 64 -6.47 -8.97 -13.10
N LEU A 65 -5.18 -8.98 -12.78
CA LEU A 65 -4.31 -7.80 -12.82
C LEU A 65 -3.90 -7.43 -14.24
N PRO A 66 -3.54 -6.16 -14.49
CA PRO A 66 -3.03 -5.74 -15.79
C PRO A 66 -1.83 -6.57 -16.24
N LYS A 67 -1.87 -7.07 -17.48
CA LYS A 67 -0.78 -7.89 -18.04
C LYS A 67 0.56 -7.16 -18.14
N ASP A 68 0.52 -5.82 -18.16
CA ASP A 68 1.71 -4.96 -18.20
C ASP A 68 2.28 -4.64 -16.82
N LEU A 69 1.67 -5.12 -15.72
CA LEU A 69 2.12 -4.89 -14.34
C LEU A 69 3.28 -5.83 -13.95
N PRO A 70 4.50 -5.31 -13.74
CA PRO A 70 5.61 -6.11 -13.23
C PRO A 70 5.32 -6.52 -11.78
N LEU A 71 5.55 -7.79 -11.44
CA LEU A 71 5.30 -8.30 -10.09
C LEU A 71 6.10 -7.56 -9.01
N ASN A 72 7.28 -7.05 -9.33
CA ASN A 72 8.10 -6.27 -8.40
C ASN A 72 7.60 -4.82 -8.21
N SER A 73 6.53 -4.43 -8.90
CA SER A 73 5.89 -3.10 -8.85
C SER A 73 4.51 -3.10 -8.23
N VAL A 74 4.02 -4.25 -7.76
CA VAL A 74 2.66 -4.37 -7.21
C VAL A 74 2.42 -3.47 -5.99
N SER A 75 3.43 -3.28 -5.14
CA SER A 75 3.32 -2.37 -3.99
C SER A 75 3.20 -0.91 -4.44
N ILE A 76 3.96 -0.49 -5.44
CA ILE A 76 3.84 0.86 -6.04
C ILE A 76 2.45 1.00 -6.66
N TYR A 77 2.03 0.02 -7.45
CA TYR A 77 0.74 0.00 -8.15
C TYR A 77 -0.44 0.19 -7.20
N PHE A 78 -0.55 -0.67 -6.18
CA PHE A 78 -1.65 -0.58 -5.23
C PHE A 78 -1.58 0.68 -4.38
N SER A 79 -0.38 1.07 -3.92
CA SER A 79 -0.21 2.30 -3.12
C SER A 79 -0.59 3.55 -3.92
N TYR A 80 -0.27 3.59 -5.21
CA TYR A 80 -0.54 4.75 -6.05
C TYR A 80 -2.05 4.92 -6.30
N ILE A 81 -2.79 3.83 -6.49
CA ILE A 81 -4.26 3.87 -6.57
C ILE A 81 -4.85 4.47 -5.28
N MET A 82 -4.36 4.02 -4.11
CA MET A 82 -4.80 4.59 -2.83
C MET A 82 -4.42 6.07 -2.70
N LYS A 83 -3.23 6.45 -3.17
CA LYS A 83 -2.81 7.86 -3.21
C LYS A 83 -3.79 8.70 -4.03
N GLU A 84 -4.18 8.25 -5.24
CA GLU A 84 -5.15 8.98 -6.07
C GLU A 84 -6.54 9.06 -5.41
N VAL A 85 -6.95 8.03 -4.67
CA VAL A 85 -8.20 8.05 -3.88
C VAL A 85 -8.12 9.09 -2.77
N LEU A 86 -7.03 9.11 -2.01
CA LEU A 86 -6.81 10.08 -0.92
C LEU A 86 -6.72 11.53 -1.43
N GLU A 87 -6.15 11.74 -2.62
CA GLU A 87 -6.05 13.06 -3.24
C GLU A 87 -7.40 13.72 -3.54
N LYS A 88 -8.48 12.94 -3.64
CA LYS A 88 -9.85 13.46 -3.77
C LYS A 88 -10.32 14.20 -2.51
N PHE A 89 -9.67 13.96 -1.37
CA PHE A 89 -10.08 14.50 -0.07
C PHE A 89 -9.03 15.43 0.56
N SER A 90 -7.75 15.26 0.23
CA SER A 90 -6.68 16.13 0.70
C SER A 90 -5.61 16.31 -0.36
N SER A 91 -5.09 17.53 -0.49
CA SER A 91 -3.87 17.79 -1.26
C SER A 91 -2.62 17.34 -0.50
N ASN A 92 -1.46 17.36 -1.16
CA ASN A 92 -0.14 17.03 -0.58
C ASN A 92 0.02 15.58 -0.13
N ILE A 93 -0.75 14.67 -0.71
CA ILE A 93 -0.53 13.22 -0.59
C ILE A 93 0.44 12.79 -1.68
N TRP A 94 1.46 12.03 -1.32
CA TRP A 94 2.42 11.50 -2.29
C TRP A 94 2.93 10.14 -1.85
N LEU A 95 3.42 9.37 -2.82
CA LEU A 95 3.95 8.05 -2.61
C LEU A 95 5.47 8.10 -2.52
N LYS A 96 6.01 7.87 -1.32
CA LYS A 96 7.45 7.64 -1.17
C LYS A 96 7.78 6.21 -1.60
N TRP A 97 8.75 6.08 -2.49
CA TRP A 97 9.19 4.78 -2.98
C TRP A 97 9.55 3.83 -1.81
N PRO A 98 9.13 2.56 -1.85
CA PRO A 98 8.25 1.97 -2.88
C PRO A 98 6.75 1.95 -2.51
N ASN A 99 6.39 2.21 -1.25
CA ASN A 99 5.10 1.79 -0.69
C ASN A 99 4.62 2.61 0.51
N ASP A 100 5.27 3.74 0.80
CA ASP A 100 4.90 4.55 1.96
C ASP A 100 4.08 5.76 1.51
N LEU A 101 2.86 5.90 2.01
CA LEU A 101 2.01 7.07 1.77
C LEU A 101 2.40 8.19 2.72
N TYR A 102 2.61 9.38 2.17
CA TYR A 102 3.02 10.57 2.90
C TYR A 102 1.98 11.68 2.75
N TYR A 103 1.78 12.43 3.83
CA TYR A 103 1.11 13.72 3.85
C TYR A 103 2.13 14.79 4.27
N PHE A 104 2.36 15.77 3.39
CA PHE A 104 3.48 16.71 3.52
C PHE A 104 4.82 15.99 3.74
N LYS A 105 5.38 16.00 4.95
CA LYS A 105 6.67 15.38 5.28
C LYS A 105 6.54 14.13 6.13
N HIS A 106 5.30 13.74 6.48
CA HIS A 106 5.04 12.69 7.45
C HIS A 106 4.44 11.48 6.77
N LYS A 107 4.92 10.30 7.16
CA LYS A 107 4.30 9.04 6.76
C LYS A 107 2.93 8.92 7.44
N ILE A 108 1.91 8.63 6.65
CA ILE A 108 0.53 8.42 7.11
C ILE A 108 0.07 6.98 6.90
N GLY A 109 0.78 6.19 6.10
CA GLY A 109 0.35 4.84 5.79
C GLY A 109 1.35 4.08 4.96
N GLY A 110 1.01 2.83 4.67
CA GLY A 110 1.77 2.04 3.73
C GLY A 110 1.12 0.74 3.37
N THR A 111 1.74 0.06 2.42
CA THR A 111 1.25 -1.17 1.81
C THR A 111 2.26 -2.30 1.96
N ILE A 112 1.79 -3.51 2.21
CA ILE A 112 2.58 -4.74 2.13
C ILE A 112 1.92 -5.71 1.17
N THR A 113 2.71 -6.50 0.45
CA THR A 113 2.17 -7.47 -0.50
C THR A 113 2.71 -8.88 -0.25
N LYS A 114 1.90 -9.88 -0.59
CA LYS A 114 2.28 -11.29 -0.51
C LYS A 114 1.68 -12.04 -1.68
N LYS A 115 2.53 -12.68 -2.47
CA LYS A 115 2.09 -13.66 -3.48
C LYS A 115 1.97 -15.05 -2.83
N LEU A 116 0.84 -15.71 -3.08
CA LEU A 116 0.59 -17.12 -2.77
C LEU A 116 0.10 -17.79 -4.05
N ASP A 117 0.93 -18.61 -4.68
CA ASP A 117 0.64 -19.27 -5.96
C ASP A 117 0.13 -18.29 -7.03
N THR A 118 -1.15 -18.36 -7.39
CA THR A 118 -1.82 -17.50 -8.39
C THR A 118 -2.56 -16.31 -7.77
N VAL A 119 -2.50 -16.14 -6.45
CA VAL A 119 -3.19 -15.07 -5.71
C VAL A 119 -2.18 -14.04 -5.22
N LEU A 120 -2.52 -12.77 -5.37
CA LEU A 120 -1.78 -11.66 -4.78
C LEU A 120 -2.61 -11.03 -3.66
N LEU A 121 -2.00 -10.93 -2.49
CA LEU A 121 -2.57 -10.31 -1.31
C LEU A 121 -1.90 -8.97 -1.08
N CYS A 122 -2.68 -7.98 -0.67
CA CYS A 122 -2.24 -6.64 -0.39
C CYS A 122 -2.88 -6.16 0.90
N GLY A 123 -2.05 -5.77 1.87
CA GLY A 123 -2.47 -5.21 3.14
C GLY A 123 -2.11 -3.74 3.19
N MET A 124 -3.04 -2.90 3.66
CA MET A 124 -2.82 -1.47 3.82
C MET A 124 -3.26 -1.01 5.20
N GLY A 125 -2.44 -0.13 5.76
CA GLY A 125 -2.76 0.60 6.98
C GLY A 125 -2.59 2.10 6.74
N ILE A 126 -3.62 2.90 7.08
CA ILE A 126 -3.63 4.35 6.88
C ILE A 126 -4.15 5.04 8.13
N ASN A 127 -3.39 6.03 8.60
CA ASN A 127 -3.72 6.87 9.73
C ASN A 127 -4.69 7.98 9.29
N LEU A 128 -5.98 7.80 9.60
CA LEU A 128 -7.02 8.79 9.31
C LEU A 128 -7.21 9.75 10.50
N LYS A 129 -7.16 9.22 11.72
CA LYS A 129 -7.34 9.96 12.97
C LYS A 129 -6.06 9.91 13.81
N LYS A 130 -5.78 10.99 14.54
CA LYS A 130 -4.60 11.10 15.40
C LYS A 130 -4.55 9.91 16.35
N ASN A 131 -3.40 9.25 16.39
CA ASN A 131 -3.17 8.07 17.22
C ASN A 131 -1.86 8.25 18.01
N SER A 132 -1.56 7.29 18.87
CA SER A 132 -0.37 7.28 19.72
C SER A 132 0.84 6.62 19.07
N ASN A 133 0.79 6.22 17.79
CA ASN A 133 1.84 5.41 17.13
C ASN A 133 3.04 6.24 16.62
N GLY A 134 3.02 7.56 16.84
CA GLY A 134 4.10 8.48 16.46
C GLY A 134 4.12 8.90 14.99
N PHE A 135 3.21 8.37 14.16
CA PHE A 135 3.01 8.81 12.78
C PHE A 135 1.90 9.88 12.70
N GLU A 136 1.98 10.75 11.69
CA GLU A 136 0.96 11.77 11.46
C GLU A 136 -0.33 11.11 10.96
N ALA A 137 -1.46 11.74 11.23
CA ALA A 137 -2.76 11.35 10.69
C ALA A 137 -3.23 12.37 9.65
N LEU A 138 -4.04 11.92 8.70
CA LEU A 138 -4.69 12.81 7.74
C LEU A 138 -5.59 13.84 8.40
N ASN A 139 -6.15 13.52 9.58
CA ASN A 139 -7.13 14.34 10.30
C ASN A 139 -8.32 14.73 9.41
N LEU A 140 -8.71 13.82 8.52
CA LEU A 140 -9.86 13.97 7.65
C LEU A 140 -11.09 13.36 8.33
N ASN A 141 -12.23 14.01 8.18
CA ASN A 141 -13.52 13.46 8.62
C ASN A 141 -14.06 12.48 7.56
N ILE A 142 -13.32 11.39 7.34
CA ILE A 142 -13.66 10.33 6.40
C ILE A 142 -13.81 9.04 7.20
N GLU A 143 -14.93 8.37 7.01
CA GLU A 143 -15.15 7.06 7.60
C GLU A 143 -14.35 5.99 6.84
N ALA A 144 -13.74 5.08 7.60
CA ALA A 144 -12.74 4.15 7.07
C ALA A 144 -13.36 3.12 6.09
N ASP A 145 -14.60 2.72 6.33
CA ASP A 145 -15.43 1.90 5.43
C ASP A 145 -15.66 2.59 4.08
N PHE A 146 -16.06 3.86 4.10
CA PHE A 146 -16.26 4.64 2.87
C PHE A 146 -14.95 4.81 2.08
N LEU A 147 -13.83 5.02 2.75
CA LEU A 147 -12.52 5.09 2.09
C LEU A 147 -12.13 3.74 1.46
N LEU A 148 -12.38 2.62 2.16
CA LEU A 148 -12.16 1.28 1.62
C LEU A 148 -13.01 1.03 0.37
N GLU A 149 -14.31 1.31 0.42
CA GLU A 149 -15.21 1.15 -0.71
C GLU A 149 -14.78 2.00 -1.91
N SER A 150 -14.39 3.26 -1.65
CA SER A 150 -13.84 4.15 -2.67
C SER A 150 -12.57 3.60 -3.30
N TYR A 151 -11.68 3.01 -2.51
CA TYR A 151 -10.46 2.39 -3.00
C TYR A 151 -10.72 1.14 -3.83
N LEU A 152 -11.57 0.23 -3.34
CA LEU A 152 -11.89 -1.01 -4.06
C LEU A 152 -12.58 -0.70 -5.39
N LYS A 153 -13.45 0.31 -5.43
CA LYS A 153 -14.07 0.77 -6.68
C LYS A 153 -13.04 1.24 -7.71
N GLU A 154 -12.00 1.96 -7.30
CA GLU A 154 -10.93 2.37 -8.21
C GLU A 154 -10.03 1.20 -8.62
N LEU A 155 -9.75 0.29 -7.69
CA LEU A 155 -8.95 -0.91 -7.93
C LEU A 155 -9.61 -1.84 -8.96
N GLU A 156 -10.93 -2.02 -8.89
CA GLU A 156 -11.69 -2.89 -9.80
C GLU A 156 -11.73 -2.40 -11.25
N ASN A 157 -11.33 -1.14 -11.50
CA ASN A 157 -11.10 -0.65 -12.85
C ASN A 157 -9.79 -1.21 -13.46
N TYR A 158 -8.94 -1.87 -12.66
CA TYR A 158 -7.65 -2.44 -13.04
C TYR A 158 -6.86 -1.53 -14.00
N PRO A 159 -6.53 -0.27 -13.59
CA PRO A 159 -5.79 0.65 -14.45
C PRO A 159 -4.48 -0.01 -14.89
N SER A 160 -4.07 0.22 -16.13
CA SER A 160 -2.82 -0.38 -16.65
C SER A 160 -1.60 0.10 -15.86
N TRP A 161 -0.56 -0.72 -15.79
CA TRP A 161 0.70 -0.28 -15.19
C TRP A 161 1.27 0.93 -15.92
N LYS A 162 1.16 1.00 -17.25
CA LYS A 162 1.56 2.17 -18.03
C LYS A 162 0.90 3.46 -17.55
N GLN A 163 -0.41 3.44 -17.26
CA GLN A 163 -1.14 4.60 -16.76
C GLN A 163 -0.61 5.02 -15.37
N ILE A 164 -0.52 4.08 -14.44
CA ILE A 164 -0.03 4.35 -13.08
C ILE A 164 1.43 4.83 -13.09
N PHE A 165 2.30 4.12 -13.79
CA PHE A 165 3.73 4.42 -13.88
C PHE A 165 4.00 5.79 -14.47
N SER A 166 3.26 6.20 -15.51
CA SER A 166 3.47 7.51 -16.14
C SER A 166 3.25 8.67 -15.17
N LYS A 167 2.24 8.55 -14.30
CA LYS A 167 1.96 9.55 -13.26
C LYS A 167 2.95 9.45 -12.10
N TYR A 168 3.22 8.23 -11.63
CA TYR A 168 4.16 7.98 -10.54
C TYR A 168 5.58 8.43 -10.88
N ALA A 169 6.03 8.26 -12.13
CA ALA A 169 7.37 8.68 -12.56
C ALA A 169 7.56 10.20 -12.45
N LEU A 170 6.54 10.99 -12.79
CA LEU A 170 6.57 12.45 -12.63
C LEU A 170 6.62 12.84 -11.14
N GLU A 171 5.79 12.19 -10.31
CA GLU A 171 5.80 12.43 -8.87
C GLU A 171 7.13 12.02 -8.21
N PHE A 172 7.71 10.89 -8.63
CA PHE A 172 8.98 10.42 -8.12
C PHE A 172 10.10 11.42 -8.38
N GLU A 173 10.17 12.01 -9.58
CA GLU A 173 11.19 13.01 -9.90
C GLU A 173 11.11 14.26 -8.99
N ILE A 174 9.91 14.63 -8.54
CA ILE A 174 9.70 15.74 -7.62
C ILE A 174 10.06 15.34 -6.17
N THR A 175 9.73 14.11 -5.79
CA THR A 175 9.78 13.64 -4.39
C THR A 175 11.05 12.90 -4.02
N LYS A 176 11.91 12.53 -4.98
CA LYS A 176 13.16 11.77 -4.75
C LYS A 176 14.21 12.47 -3.90
N ARG A 177 13.98 13.70 -3.43
CA ARG A 177 14.84 14.42 -2.47
C ARG A 177 14.78 13.87 -1.05
N VAL A 178 14.10 12.74 -0.86
CA VAL A 178 14.01 12.01 0.40
C VAL A 178 14.85 10.74 0.35
N SER A 179 14.98 10.11 1.50
CA SER A 179 15.71 8.85 1.63
C SER A 179 14.75 7.67 1.84
N ALA A 180 15.17 6.50 1.41
CA ALA A 180 14.47 5.25 1.65
C ALA A 180 15.41 4.18 2.17
N HIS A 181 14.84 3.21 2.89
CA HIS A 181 15.62 2.07 3.33
C HIS A 181 15.84 1.10 2.16
N ILE A 182 17.09 0.82 1.82
CA ILE A 182 17.50 -0.03 0.71
C ILE A 182 18.58 -1.00 1.22
N GLN A 183 18.32 -2.31 1.12
CA GLN A 183 19.25 -3.35 1.60
C GLN A 183 19.70 -3.14 3.06
N GLY A 184 18.78 -2.75 3.93
CA GLY A 184 19.07 -2.51 5.36
C GLY A 184 19.63 -1.12 5.69
N GLU A 185 20.05 -0.34 4.70
CA GLU A 185 20.66 0.99 4.91
C GLU A 185 19.72 2.11 4.48
N TYR A 186 19.85 3.29 5.10
CA TYR A 186 19.13 4.49 4.68
C TYR A 186 19.90 5.18 3.54
N LYS A 187 19.30 5.25 2.35
CA LYS A 187 19.93 5.82 1.14
C LYS A 187 19.12 6.98 0.60
N SER A 188 19.79 8.09 0.29
CA SER A 188 19.20 9.20 -0.45
C SER A 188 18.76 8.72 -1.83
N LEU A 189 17.57 9.14 -2.25
CA LEU A 189 17.03 8.87 -3.58
C LEU A 189 17.33 9.98 -4.58
N GLU A 190 18.06 11.03 -4.18
CA GLU A 190 18.26 12.24 -5.00
C GLU A 190 18.85 11.92 -6.38
N ASN A 191 19.79 10.98 -6.43
CA ASN A 191 20.44 10.50 -7.65
C ASN A 191 19.85 9.18 -8.17
N ALA A 192 18.74 8.70 -7.60
CA ALA A 192 18.09 7.49 -8.05
C ALA A 192 17.37 7.74 -9.38
N VAL A 193 17.45 6.76 -10.29
CA VAL A 193 16.72 6.76 -11.55
C VAL A 193 15.64 5.69 -11.50
N LEU A 194 14.38 6.10 -11.65
CA LEU A 194 13.25 5.18 -11.71
C LEU A 194 13.20 4.47 -13.08
N SER A 195 13.15 3.15 -13.05
CA SER A 195 12.99 2.30 -14.25
C SER A 195 11.53 1.98 -14.53
N GLN A 196 11.22 1.62 -15.79
CA GLN A 196 9.87 1.24 -16.25
C GLN A 196 9.26 0.06 -15.48
N ASP A 197 10.09 -0.78 -14.89
CA ASP A 197 9.64 -1.88 -14.03
C ASP A 197 9.41 -1.46 -12.57
N GLY A 198 9.50 -0.16 -12.25
CA GLY A 198 9.37 0.45 -10.92
C GLY A 198 10.57 0.24 -9.97
N SER A 199 11.63 -0.43 -10.45
CA SER A 199 12.89 -0.53 -9.71
C SER A 199 13.70 0.77 -9.81
N LEU A 200 14.62 0.97 -8.88
CA LEU A 200 15.54 2.12 -8.88
C LEU A 200 16.93 1.70 -9.34
N ILE A 201 17.61 2.57 -10.10
CA ILE A 201 19.05 2.49 -10.32
C ILE A 201 19.71 3.50 -9.37
N ILE A 202 20.57 3.01 -8.48
CA ILE A 202 21.31 3.81 -7.49
C ILE A 202 22.76 3.37 -7.54
N ASN A 203 23.69 4.31 -7.77
CA ASN A 203 25.13 4.02 -7.90
C ASN A 203 25.40 2.87 -8.90
N ASN A 204 24.76 2.92 -10.07
CA ASN A 204 24.81 1.90 -11.14
C ASN A 204 24.32 0.49 -10.73
N LYS A 205 23.62 0.35 -9.60
CA LYS A 205 23.02 -0.91 -9.16
C LYS A 205 21.50 -0.81 -9.19
N ARG A 206 20.85 -1.86 -9.70
CA ARG A 206 19.38 -1.98 -9.71
C ARG A 206 18.86 -2.47 -8.36
N VAL A 207 17.80 -1.85 -7.87
CA VAL A 207 17.16 -2.11 -6.58
C VAL A 207 15.66 -2.30 -6.79
N TYR A 208 15.15 -3.46 -6.40
CA TYR A 208 13.73 -3.80 -6.52
C TYR A 208 12.97 -3.53 -5.23
N SER A 209 11.66 -3.25 -5.35
CA SER A 209 10.75 -3.29 -4.20
C SER A 209 10.54 -4.74 -3.80
N LEU A 210 10.90 -5.09 -2.56
CA LEU A 210 10.64 -6.40 -1.96
C LEU A 210 9.50 -6.30 -0.92
N ARG A 211 8.50 -5.46 -1.20
CA ARG A 211 7.45 -5.07 -0.24
C ARG A 211 6.12 -5.74 -0.49
#